data_AF-A0A835KI49-F1
#
_entry.id   AF-A0A835KI49-F1
#
_cell.length_a   1.000
_cell.length_b   1.000
_cell.length_c   1.000
_cell.angle_alpha   90.00
_cell.angle_beta   90.00
_cell.angle_gamma   90.00
#
_symmetry.space_group_name_H-M   'P 1'
#
loop_
_entity.id
_entity.type
_entity.pdbx_description
1 polymer ?
#
loop_
_entity_poly.entity_id
_entity_poly.type
_entity_poly.pdbx_seq_one_letter_code
_entity_poly.pdbx_strand_id
1 'polypeptide(L)'
;MGRRSRRKKRNPASKLTDDLIVEILSRLPVKSLCRFKSVSSRWNGLISDPVHRRRLPQTLDGLFYDTSSPRRFPIEARHFTGLWERRRPFPDPPLICPSFSFIPDYDNISLTDSCNGLLLCRRAKNDFGEFCYVVCNPATESWVVLPDSSAGGRVRNVRLGFDPADSPHFYVFEFEFFGRGVEIYSSQTGAWSHKESKWYHYRGMSGEESSVFFNGLLHIVTVQFQCMLAAVDVVGETWLTISLPEYVGEMNARDPGFVGQYHGQLCYITQGDCETHMSIWVLEDYAAEDWTLKHRVSVQPLTEKIIPRTSSYHIVTIHPHCNWILFTAGWDQTLVAYNVDRGEVHVIRNLGSDSLTPCIPYVPLYSGSLTDGH
;
A
#
# COMPACT_ATOMS: atom_id res chain seq x y z
N MET A 1 48.33 2.13 -47.92
CA MET A 1 47.02 1.85 -47.27
C MET A 1 47.20 1.81 -45.75
N GLY A 2 46.89 2.90 -45.05
CA GLY A 2 46.97 2.94 -43.58
C GLY A 2 45.61 2.63 -42.96
N ARG A 3 45.45 1.46 -42.33
CA ARG A 3 44.26 1.14 -41.51
C ARG A 3 44.25 2.06 -40.28
N ARG A 4 43.38 3.08 -40.29
CA ARG A 4 43.03 3.85 -39.09
C ARG A 4 42.36 2.91 -38.08
N SER A 5 43.09 2.53 -37.03
CA SER A 5 42.55 1.88 -35.85
C SER A 5 41.51 2.80 -35.20
N ARG A 6 40.23 2.39 -35.22
CA ARG A 6 39.18 3.03 -34.43
C ARG A 6 39.49 2.79 -32.95
N ARG A 7 40.01 3.82 -32.27
CA ARG A 7 40.20 3.84 -30.82
C ARG A 7 38.82 3.62 -30.16
N LYS A 8 38.55 2.43 -29.62
CA LYS A 8 37.34 2.14 -28.82
C LYS A 8 37.31 3.15 -27.66
N LYS A 9 36.43 4.16 -27.71
CA LYS A 9 36.15 5.02 -26.56
C LYS A 9 35.66 4.11 -25.43
N ARG A 10 36.46 3.93 -24.39
CA ARG A 10 36.05 3.25 -23.16
C ARG A 10 34.88 4.04 -22.56
N ASN A 11 33.72 3.41 -22.38
CA ASN A 11 32.58 4.02 -21.74
C ASN A 11 32.93 4.26 -20.25
N PRO A 12 33.01 5.51 -19.75
CA PRO A 12 33.37 5.78 -18.36
C PRO A 12 32.40 5.13 -17.35
N ALA A 13 31.14 4.90 -17.74
CA ALA A 13 30.16 4.16 -16.92
C ALA A 13 30.57 2.70 -16.65
N SER A 14 31.48 2.12 -17.45
CA SER A 14 32.02 0.77 -17.19
C SER A 14 32.91 0.68 -15.94
N LYS A 15 33.32 1.83 -15.36
CA LYS A 15 34.15 1.89 -14.15
C LYS A 15 33.36 1.96 -12.84
N LEU A 16 32.07 2.27 -12.89
CA LEU A 16 31.23 2.27 -11.68
C LEU A 16 31.05 0.83 -11.20
N THR A 17 31.10 0.61 -9.88
CA THR A 17 30.72 -0.67 -9.28
C THR A 17 29.21 -0.85 -9.33
N ASP A 18 28.74 -2.09 -9.21
CA ASP A 18 27.30 -2.37 -9.19
C ASP A 18 26.60 -1.64 -8.03
N ASP A 19 27.22 -1.61 -6.84
CA ASP A 19 26.70 -0.87 -5.68
C ASP A 19 26.50 0.62 -5.95
N LEU A 20 27.47 1.28 -6.59
CA LEU A 20 27.37 2.71 -6.92
C LEU A 20 26.30 2.97 -7.98
N ILE A 21 26.13 2.05 -8.93
CA ILE A 21 25.04 2.15 -9.92
C ILE A 21 23.69 2.02 -9.20
N VAL A 22 23.55 1.03 -8.30
CA VAL A 22 22.33 0.84 -7.51
C VAL A 22 22.03 2.05 -6.63
N GLU A 23 23.04 2.68 -6.03
CA GLU A 23 22.88 3.91 -5.25
C GLU A 23 22.49 5.13 -6.10
N ILE A 24 22.94 5.20 -7.36
CA ILE A 24 22.48 6.23 -8.28
C ILE A 24 21.03 5.95 -8.68
N LEU A 25 20.72 4.71 -9.03
CA LEU A 25 19.38 4.26 -9.41
C LEU A 25 18.37 4.43 -8.26
N SER A 26 18.78 4.22 -7.00
CA SER A 26 17.93 4.39 -5.82
C SER A 26 17.39 5.81 -5.65
N ARG A 27 18.02 6.80 -6.29
CA ARG A 27 17.66 8.22 -6.20
C ARG A 27 16.78 8.70 -7.37
N LEU A 28 16.47 7.81 -8.32
CA LEU A 28 15.76 8.16 -9.55
C LEU A 28 14.29 7.74 -9.48
N PRO A 29 13.34 8.52 -10.02
CA PRO A 29 11.93 8.11 -10.05
C PRO A 29 11.73 6.76 -10.77
N VAL A 30 10.75 5.97 -10.34
CA VAL A 30 10.44 4.64 -10.92
C VAL A 30 10.29 4.70 -12.45
N LYS A 31 9.62 5.73 -12.97
CA LYS A 31 9.46 5.95 -14.43
C LYS A 31 10.82 6.01 -15.16
N SER A 32 11.83 6.63 -14.54
CA SER A 32 13.19 6.70 -15.10
C SER A 32 13.88 5.34 -15.03
N LEU A 33 13.72 4.61 -13.92
CA LEU A 33 14.28 3.26 -13.77
C LEU A 33 13.77 2.30 -14.83
N CYS A 34 12.48 2.37 -15.17
CA CYS A 34 11.90 1.53 -16.22
C CYS A 34 12.53 1.80 -17.58
N ARG A 35 12.76 3.07 -17.93
CA ARG A 35 13.47 3.45 -19.16
C ARG A 35 14.93 3.01 -19.13
N PHE A 36 15.56 2.99 -17.95
CA PHE A 36 16.95 2.61 -17.78
C PHE A 36 17.22 1.10 -17.89
N LYS A 37 16.19 0.26 -17.80
CA LYS A 37 16.30 -1.17 -18.20
C LYS A 37 16.78 -1.31 -19.65
N SER A 38 16.44 -0.36 -20.53
CA SER A 38 16.82 -0.37 -21.94
C SER A 38 18.22 0.18 -22.23
N VAL A 39 18.93 0.73 -21.23
CA VAL A 39 20.25 1.36 -21.43
C VAL A 39 21.36 0.33 -21.63
N SER A 40 21.34 -0.76 -20.85
CA SER A 40 22.28 -1.88 -21.01
C SER A 40 21.79 -3.13 -20.29
N SER A 41 22.28 -4.30 -20.70
CA SER A 41 22.01 -5.57 -20.01
C SER A 41 22.44 -5.55 -18.54
N ARG A 42 23.56 -4.88 -18.23
CA ARG A 42 24.05 -4.71 -16.86
C ARG A 42 23.06 -3.91 -15.99
N TRP A 43 22.55 -2.80 -16.51
CA TRP A 43 21.58 -1.97 -15.78
C TRP A 43 20.24 -2.70 -15.64
N ASN A 44 19.79 -3.41 -16.69
CA ASN A 44 18.60 -4.26 -16.60
C ASN A 44 18.74 -5.34 -15.52
N GLY A 45 19.91 -5.99 -15.45
CA GLY A 45 20.24 -6.98 -14.42
C GLY A 45 20.15 -6.39 -13.03
N LEU A 46 20.81 -5.26 -12.78
CA LEU A 46 20.77 -4.59 -11.46
C LEU A 46 19.37 -4.12 -11.07
N ILE A 47 18.58 -3.60 -12.01
CA ILE A 47 17.21 -3.15 -11.73
C ILE A 47 16.26 -4.33 -11.46
N SER A 48 16.53 -5.48 -12.09
CA SER A 48 15.70 -6.67 -11.96
C SER A 48 16.10 -7.56 -10.79
N ASP A 49 17.29 -7.35 -10.22
CA ASP A 49 17.82 -8.11 -9.08
C ASP A 49 16.97 -7.87 -7.80
N PRO A 50 16.47 -8.93 -7.15
CA PRO A 50 15.65 -8.82 -5.94
C PRO A 50 16.34 -8.06 -4.79
N VAL A 51 17.64 -8.24 -4.60
CA VAL A 51 18.42 -7.60 -3.52
C VAL A 51 18.48 -6.09 -3.76
N HIS A 52 18.68 -5.69 -5.02
CA HIS A 52 18.74 -4.28 -5.38
C HIS A 52 17.35 -3.63 -5.39
N ARG A 53 16.27 -4.37 -5.70
CA ARG A 53 14.90 -3.83 -5.66
C ARG A 53 14.51 -3.25 -4.31
N ARG A 54 14.96 -3.84 -3.19
CA ARG A 54 14.74 -3.27 -1.85
C ARG A 54 15.37 -1.89 -1.68
N ARG A 55 16.45 -1.63 -2.41
CA ARG A 55 17.19 -0.36 -2.39
C ARG A 55 16.71 0.63 -3.45
N LEU A 56 16.01 0.16 -4.49
CA LEU A 56 15.44 1.02 -5.51
C LEU A 56 14.18 1.69 -4.96
N PRO A 57 13.92 2.95 -5.36
CA PRO A 57 12.80 3.68 -4.84
C PRO A 57 11.53 3.06 -5.40
N GLN A 58 10.78 2.41 -4.53
CA GLN A 58 9.39 2.09 -4.77
C GLN A 58 8.58 3.34 -4.41
N THR A 59 8.70 4.38 -5.24
CA THR A 59 8.05 5.67 -4.95
C THR A 59 6.55 5.54 -5.14
N LEU A 60 5.81 5.80 -4.07
CA LEU A 60 4.38 6.05 -4.07
C LEU A 60 4.04 7.02 -5.20
N ASP A 61 3.35 6.54 -6.24
CA ASP A 61 3.06 7.29 -7.47
C ASP A 61 1.79 8.12 -7.29
N GLY A 62 0.79 7.51 -6.68
CA GLY A 62 -0.51 8.12 -6.47
C GLY A 62 -1.38 7.35 -5.50
N LEU A 63 -2.62 7.80 -5.41
CA LEU A 63 -3.68 7.16 -4.65
C LEU A 63 -4.86 6.89 -5.58
N PHE A 64 -5.44 5.70 -5.46
CA PHE A 64 -6.76 5.40 -5.98
C PHE A 64 -7.82 5.78 -4.95
N TYR A 65 -8.94 6.29 -5.44
CA TYR A 65 -10.12 6.55 -4.62
C TYR A 65 -11.36 6.49 -5.50
N ASP A 66 -12.45 6.01 -4.93
CA ASP A 66 -13.75 5.97 -5.59
C ASP A 66 -14.59 7.13 -5.08
N THR A 67 -15.39 7.75 -5.95
CA THR A 67 -16.43 8.72 -5.52
C THR A 67 -17.80 8.16 -5.86
N SER A 68 -18.83 8.49 -5.05
CA SER A 68 -20.20 8.06 -5.29
C SER A 68 -21.16 9.25 -5.14
N SER A 69 -21.86 9.58 -6.23
CA SER A 69 -22.82 10.67 -6.23
C SER A 69 -24.04 10.33 -7.07
N PRO A 70 -25.26 10.38 -6.50
CA PRO A 70 -26.49 10.08 -7.22
C PRO A 70 -26.84 11.15 -8.27
N ARG A 71 -26.08 12.25 -8.33
CA ARG A 71 -26.32 13.39 -9.22
C ARG A 71 -25.48 13.37 -10.50
N ARG A 72 -24.64 12.36 -10.69
CA ARG A 72 -23.80 12.21 -11.88
C ARG A 72 -23.97 10.83 -12.51
N PHE A 73 -23.49 10.68 -13.74
CA PHE A 73 -23.35 9.38 -14.40
C PHE A 73 -21.90 9.21 -14.87
N PRO A 74 -21.23 8.09 -14.56
CA PRO A 74 -21.71 7.00 -13.69
C PRO A 74 -21.84 7.45 -12.22
N ILE A 75 -22.73 6.81 -11.45
CA ILE A 75 -22.95 7.12 -10.02
C ILE A 75 -21.62 7.01 -9.27
N GLU A 76 -20.95 5.88 -9.46
CA GLU A 76 -19.63 5.58 -8.93
C GLU A 76 -18.56 5.78 -10.02
N ALA A 77 -17.41 6.30 -9.63
CA ALA A 77 -16.29 6.47 -10.54
C ALA A 77 -15.00 6.38 -9.75
N ARG A 78 -14.03 5.70 -10.37
CA ARG A 78 -12.69 5.53 -9.87
C ARG A 78 -11.78 6.63 -10.37
N HIS A 79 -10.93 7.13 -9.48
CA HIS A 79 -9.97 8.17 -9.78
C HIS A 79 -8.57 7.74 -9.38
N PHE A 80 -7.59 8.37 -10.03
CA PHE A 80 -6.20 8.29 -9.64
C PHE A 80 -5.63 9.70 -9.50
N THR A 81 -5.02 10.00 -8.36
CA THR A 81 -4.32 11.27 -8.13
C THR A 81 -2.83 10.99 -7.93
N GLY A 82 -2.00 11.46 -8.86
CA GLY A 82 -0.55 11.44 -8.73
C GLY A 82 -0.05 12.46 -7.70
N LEU A 83 0.90 12.08 -6.85
CA LEU A 83 1.32 12.91 -5.70
C LEU A 83 2.36 13.99 -6.04
N TRP A 84 3.05 13.87 -7.17
CA TRP A 84 4.25 14.68 -7.47
C TRP A 84 4.27 15.27 -8.88
N GLU A 85 3.16 15.17 -9.63
CA GLU A 85 3.09 15.62 -11.02
C GLU A 85 2.95 17.15 -11.18
N ARG A 86 2.73 17.90 -10.10
CA ARG A 86 2.39 19.33 -10.17
C ARG A 86 3.53 20.33 -10.36
N ARG A 87 4.79 19.89 -10.50
CA ARG A 87 5.91 20.82 -10.73
C ARG A 87 6.20 21.11 -12.22
N ARG A 88 5.38 20.61 -13.16
CA ARG A 88 5.55 20.91 -14.59
C ARG A 88 4.37 21.71 -15.14
N PRO A 89 4.63 22.74 -15.98
CA PRO A 89 3.57 23.48 -16.69
C PRO A 89 2.69 22.59 -17.58
N PHE A 90 3.22 21.44 -18.00
CA PHE A 90 2.51 20.37 -18.72
C PHE A 90 2.88 19.04 -18.07
N PRO A 91 2.09 18.53 -17.11
CA PRO A 91 2.29 17.20 -16.57
C PRO A 91 2.05 16.17 -17.67
N ASP A 92 2.94 15.20 -17.83
CA ASP A 92 2.62 13.99 -18.60
C ASP A 92 1.40 13.34 -17.92
N PRO A 93 0.43 12.80 -18.67
CA PRO A 93 -0.68 12.07 -18.07
C PRO A 93 -0.15 10.91 -17.21
N PRO A 94 -0.86 10.54 -16.12
CA PRO A 94 -0.49 9.38 -15.32
C PRO A 94 -0.35 8.16 -16.22
N LEU A 95 0.71 7.37 -16.05
CA LEU A 95 0.85 6.09 -16.76
C LEU A 95 -0.19 5.07 -16.31
N ILE A 96 -0.87 5.35 -15.19
CA ILE A 96 -1.85 4.48 -14.56
C ILE A 96 -3.25 4.95 -14.96
N CYS A 97 -3.98 4.09 -15.67
CA CYS A 97 -5.36 4.35 -16.03
C CYS A 97 -6.30 3.85 -14.92
N PRO A 98 -7.16 4.72 -14.34
CA PRO A 98 -8.08 4.32 -13.27
C PRO A 98 -9.29 3.50 -13.74
N SER A 99 -9.54 3.39 -15.05
CA SER A 99 -10.72 2.68 -15.57
C SER A 99 -10.64 1.16 -15.42
N PHE A 100 -9.43 0.61 -15.30
CA PHE A 100 -9.17 -0.84 -15.35
C PHE A 100 -9.76 -1.54 -16.58
N SER A 101 -9.84 -0.84 -17.72
CA SER A 101 -10.40 -1.37 -18.97
C SER A 101 -9.68 -2.62 -19.53
N PHE A 102 -8.52 -2.97 -18.98
CA PHE A 102 -7.79 -4.21 -19.30
C PHE A 102 -8.39 -5.46 -18.60
N ILE A 103 -9.33 -5.28 -17.68
CA ILE A 103 -10.06 -6.36 -16.98
C ILE A 103 -11.48 -6.48 -17.56
N PRO A 104 -11.96 -7.68 -17.91
CA PRO A 104 -13.35 -7.89 -18.32
C PRO A 104 -14.33 -7.52 -17.21
N ASP A 105 -15.44 -6.88 -17.60
CA ASP A 105 -16.49 -6.39 -16.69
C ASP A 105 -15.97 -5.39 -15.65
N TYR A 106 -15.06 -4.51 -16.06
CA TYR A 106 -14.39 -3.53 -15.17
C TYR A 106 -15.36 -2.58 -14.44
N ASP A 107 -16.55 -2.35 -15.00
CA ASP A 107 -17.60 -1.53 -14.38
C ASP A 107 -18.10 -2.15 -13.05
N ASN A 108 -17.94 -3.46 -12.86
CA ASN A 108 -18.37 -4.19 -11.65
C ASN A 108 -17.23 -4.43 -10.66
N ILE A 109 -16.11 -3.74 -10.82
CA ILE A 109 -14.93 -3.88 -9.96
C ILE A 109 -14.94 -2.83 -8.86
N SER A 110 -14.77 -3.24 -7.60
CA SER A 110 -14.46 -2.37 -6.46
C SER A 110 -13.06 -2.68 -5.90
N LEU A 111 -12.31 -1.63 -5.57
CA LEU A 111 -10.95 -1.77 -5.05
C LEU A 111 -11.00 -2.03 -3.53
N THR A 112 -10.14 -2.92 -3.04
CA THR A 112 -10.16 -3.33 -1.63
C THR A 112 -8.83 -3.12 -0.92
N ASP A 113 -7.71 -3.44 -1.57
CA ASP A 113 -6.39 -3.33 -0.95
C ASP A 113 -5.27 -3.17 -2.00
N SER A 114 -4.07 -2.84 -1.54
CA SER A 114 -2.87 -2.70 -2.37
C SER A 114 -1.62 -3.18 -1.63
N CYS A 115 -0.72 -3.86 -2.33
CA CYS A 115 0.56 -4.28 -1.77
C CYS A 115 1.65 -4.33 -2.85
N ASN A 116 2.71 -3.52 -2.68
CA ASN A 116 3.91 -3.51 -3.54
C ASN A 116 3.63 -3.57 -5.06
N GLY A 117 2.62 -2.81 -5.48
CA GLY A 117 2.23 -2.62 -6.88
C GLY A 117 1.21 -3.59 -7.46
N LEU A 118 0.75 -4.52 -6.64
CA LEU A 118 -0.47 -5.27 -6.90
C LEU A 118 -1.65 -4.58 -6.21
N LEU A 119 -2.81 -4.66 -6.84
CA LEU A 119 -4.11 -4.24 -6.33
C LEU A 119 -4.99 -5.47 -6.14
N LEU A 120 -5.75 -5.47 -5.04
CA LEU A 120 -6.79 -6.45 -4.78
C LEU A 120 -8.15 -5.83 -4.98
N CYS A 121 -8.94 -6.47 -5.81
CA CYS A 121 -10.23 -6.03 -6.29
C CYS A 121 -11.31 -7.09 -6.01
N ARG A 122 -12.56 -6.65 -5.91
CA ARG A 122 -13.74 -7.51 -5.98
C ARG A 122 -14.48 -7.25 -7.27
N ARG A 123 -14.88 -8.31 -7.95
CA ARG A 123 -15.75 -8.24 -9.12
C ARG A 123 -17.08 -8.92 -8.82
N ALA A 124 -18.18 -8.17 -8.88
CA ALA A 124 -19.52 -8.72 -8.69
C ALA A 124 -19.82 -9.79 -9.74
N LYS A 125 -20.33 -10.95 -9.31
CA LYS A 125 -20.78 -12.03 -10.18
C LYS A 125 -22.26 -11.91 -10.52
N ASN A 126 -23.05 -11.37 -9.58
CA ASN A 126 -24.48 -11.22 -9.70
C ASN A 126 -24.99 -10.10 -8.77
N ASP A 127 -26.26 -9.74 -8.94
CA ASP A 127 -26.93 -8.71 -8.14
C ASP A 127 -27.23 -9.17 -6.69
N PHE A 128 -27.02 -10.44 -6.38
CA PHE A 128 -27.25 -11.02 -5.04
C PHE A 128 -26.06 -10.80 -4.09
N GLY A 129 -25.06 -10.05 -4.52
CA GLY A 129 -23.92 -9.65 -3.69
C GLY A 129 -22.77 -10.66 -3.65
N GLU A 130 -22.79 -11.69 -4.51
CA GLU A 130 -21.67 -12.60 -4.67
C GLU A 130 -20.58 -11.96 -5.56
N PHE A 131 -19.32 -12.17 -5.19
CA PHE A 131 -18.18 -11.64 -5.94
C PHE A 131 -17.06 -12.66 -6.07
N CYS A 132 -16.13 -12.42 -6.99
CA CYS A 132 -14.82 -13.06 -7.01
C CYS A 132 -13.73 -12.03 -6.70
N TYR A 133 -12.60 -12.50 -6.21
CA TYR A 133 -11.41 -11.67 -6.05
C TYR A 133 -10.63 -11.62 -7.35
N VAL A 134 -10.11 -10.44 -7.65
CA VAL A 134 -9.21 -10.20 -8.78
C VAL A 134 -7.97 -9.52 -8.24
N VAL A 135 -6.79 -10.06 -8.54
CA VAL A 135 -5.52 -9.38 -8.28
C VAL A 135 -5.03 -8.81 -9.61
N CYS A 136 -4.70 -7.53 -9.64
CA CYS A 136 -4.23 -6.88 -10.85
C CYS A 136 -3.00 -6.01 -10.62
N ASN A 137 -2.24 -5.82 -11.69
CA ASN A 137 -1.15 -4.87 -11.77
C ASN A 137 -1.47 -3.83 -12.85
N PRO A 138 -1.98 -2.65 -12.47
CA PRO A 138 -2.29 -1.59 -13.43
C PRO A 138 -1.09 -1.11 -14.25
N ALA A 139 0.13 -1.22 -13.73
CA ALA A 139 1.35 -0.76 -14.41
C ALA A 139 1.76 -1.68 -15.58
N THR A 140 1.32 -2.94 -15.58
CA THR A 140 1.58 -3.94 -16.63
C THR A 140 0.32 -4.42 -17.33
N GLU A 141 -0.85 -3.91 -16.94
CA GLU A 141 -2.16 -4.31 -17.45
C GLU A 141 -2.43 -5.83 -17.35
N SER A 142 -1.82 -6.49 -16.35
CA SER A 142 -2.05 -7.92 -16.08
C SER A 142 -2.98 -8.12 -14.90
N TRP A 143 -3.76 -9.19 -14.91
CA TRP A 143 -4.70 -9.53 -13.84
C TRP A 143 -4.92 -11.04 -13.77
N VAL A 144 -5.41 -11.50 -12.62
CA VAL A 144 -5.80 -12.89 -12.39
C VAL A 144 -7.06 -12.92 -11.51
N VAL A 145 -8.03 -13.75 -11.89
CA VAL A 145 -9.21 -14.04 -11.07
C VAL A 145 -8.88 -15.21 -10.15
N LEU A 146 -9.14 -15.04 -8.86
CA LEU A 146 -8.90 -16.09 -7.88
C LEU A 146 -10.04 -17.12 -7.90
N PRO A 147 -9.76 -18.41 -7.62
CA PRO A 147 -10.81 -19.39 -7.39
C PRO A 147 -11.66 -18.99 -6.18
N ASP A 148 -12.84 -19.57 -6.06
CA ASP A 148 -13.71 -19.31 -4.90
C ASP A 148 -13.12 -19.92 -3.63
N SER A 149 -13.11 -19.13 -2.57
CA SER A 149 -12.83 -19.61 -1.22
C SER A 149 -14.02 -20.41 -0.67
N SER A 150 -13.83 -21.07 0.48
CA SER A 150 -14.91 -21.77 1.19
C SER A 150 -16.08 -20.84 1.56
N ALA A 151 -15.82 -19.54 1.69
CA ALA A 151 -16.82 -18.51 1.99
C ALA A 151 -17.65 -18.07 0.77
N GLY A 152 -17.33 -18.56 -0.43
CA GLY A 152 -18.11 -18.31 -1.66
C GLY A 152 -18.24 -16.84 -2.03
N GLY A 153 -17.23 -16.01 -1.72
CA GLY A 153 -17.24 -14.59 -2.07
C GLY A 153 -18.27 -13.77 -1.30
N ARG A 154 -18.44 -14.07 -0.01
CA ARG A 154 -19.34 -13.33 0.90
C ARG A 154 -18.61 -12.59 2.03
N VAL A 155 -17.34 -12.92 2.26
CA VAL A 155 -16.52 -12.30 3.31
C VAL A 155 -15.88 -11.04 2.75
N ARG A 156 -16.02 -9.92 3.46
CA ARG A 156 -15.51 -8.61 3.01
C ARG A 156 -14.19 -8.20 3.67
N ASN A 157 -13.63 -9.05 4.50
CA ASN A 157 -12.43 -8.76 5.26
C ASN A 157 -11.26 -9.45 4.59
N VAL A 158 -10.57 -8.74 3.70
CA VAL A 158 -9.50 -9.32 2.88
C VAL A 158 -8.30 -8.39 2.82
N ARG A 159 -7.10 -8.97 2.81
CA ARG A 159 -5.82 -8.25 2.69
C ARG A 159 -4.90 -8.93 1.70
N LEU A 160 -4.05 -8.14 1.05
CA LEU A 160 -3.08 -8.58 0.06
C LEU A 160 -1.67 -8.59 0.67
N GLY A 161 -1.00 -9.73 0.55
CA GLY A 161 0.41 -9.88 0.93
C GLY A 161 1.28 -10.13 -0.29
N PHE A 162 2.22 -9.23 -0.57
CA PHE A 162 3.16 -9.41 -1.67
C PHE A 162 4.45 -8.65 -1.39
N ASP A 163 5.59 -9.32 -1.44
CA ASP A 163 6.90 -8.68 -1.44
C ASP A 163 7.73 -9.18 -2.63
N PRO A 164 7.88 -8.38 -3.70
CA PRO A 164 8.61 -8.78 -4.91
C PRO A 164 10.13 -8.93 -4.69
N ALA A 165 10.65 -8.55 -3.52
CA ALA A 165 12.04 -8.79 -3.15
C ALA A 165 12.24 -10.17 -2.49
N ASP A 166 11.20 -10.72 -1.87
CA ASP A 166 11.25 -12.01 -1.16
C ASP A 166 10.75 -13.16 -2.02
N SER A 167 9.62 -12.95 -2.72
CA SER A 167 8.94 -13.99 -3.47
C SER A 167 8.27 -13.40 -4.72
N PRO A 168 8.27 -14.10 -5.87
CA PRO A 168 7.45 -13.70 -7.00
C PRO A 168 5.95 -13.97 -6.75
N HIS A 169 5.61 -14.68 -5.67
CA HIS A 169 4.25 -15.08 -5.35
C HIS A 169 3.59 -14.08 -4.41
N PHE A 170 2.35 -13.71 -4.72
CA PHE A 170 1.44 -13.00 -3.83
C PHE A 170 0.51 -13.96 -3.09
N TYR A 171 -0.07 -13.45 -2.01
CA TYR A 171 -0.97 -14.13 -1.11
C TYR A 171 -2.18 -13.25 -0.82
N VAL A 172 -3.34 -13.86 -0.62
CA VAL A 172 -4.58 -13.14 -0.23
C VAL A 172 -5.12 -13.77 1.03
N PHE A 173 -5.35 -12.95 2.04
CA PHE A 173 -5.83 -13.35 3.36
C PHE A 173 -7.28 -12.93 3.51
N GLU A 174 -8.20 -13.90 3.54
CA GLU A 174 -9.61 -13.67 3.76
C GLU A 174 -9.98 -14.07 5.21
N PHE A 175 -10.34 -13.07 6.02
CA PHE A 175 -10.61 -13.26 7.45
C PHE A 175 -12.09 -13.49 7.70
N GLU A 176 -12.42 -14.59 8.38
CA GLU A 176 -13.79 -14.89 8.73
C GLU A 176 -14.40 -13.88 9.71
N PHE A 177 -15.72 -13.74 9.65
CA PHE A 177 -16.47 -13.00 10.67
C PHE A 177 -16.19 -13.56 12.07
N PHE A 178 -16.08 -12.66 13.05
CA PHE A 178 -15.73 -12.97 14.44
C PHE A 178 -14.36 -13.63 14.63
N GLY A 179 -13.46 -13.58 13.64
CA GLY A 179 -12.07 -13.99 13.85
C GLY A 179 -11.83 -15.47 14.02
N ARG A 180 -12.75 -16.33 13.56
CA ARG A 180 -12.63 -17.77 13.78
C ARG A 180 -11.50 -18.41 12.97
N GLY A 181 -11.16 -17.83 11.84
CA GLY A 181 -10.13 -18.35 10.95
C GLY A 181 -9.78 -17.37 9.85
N VAL A 182 -8.80 -17.80 9.06
CA VAL A 182 -8.35 -17.12 7.85
C VAL A 182 -8.22 -18.15 6.74
N GLU A 183 -8.74 -17.81 5.58
CA GLU A 183 -8.49 -18.50 4.32
C GLU A 183 -7.34 -17.79 3.62
N ILE A 184 -6.27 -18.53 3.32
CA ILE A 184 -5.06 -17.97 2.70
C ILE A 184 -4.90 -18.57 1.31
N TYR A 185 -5.02 -17.72 0.29
CA TYR A 185 -4.68 -18.04 -1.08
C TYR A 185 -3.19 -17.87 -1.32
N SER A 186 -2.57 -18.82 -2.02
CA SER A 186 -1.22 -18.66 -2.55
C SER A 186 -1.21 -18.73 -4.08
N SER A 187 -0.64 -17.72 -4.72
CA SER A 187 -0.41 -17.75 -6.18
C SER A 187 0.62 -18.81 -6.61
N GLN A 188 1.38 -19.39 -5.68
CA GLN A 188 2.29 -20.50 -5.97
C GLN A 188 1.53 -21.80 -6.18
N THR A 189 0.51 -22.06 -5.37
CA THR A 189 -0.27 -23.30 -5.41
C THR A 189 -1.57 -23.15 -6.20
N GLY A 190 -2.03 -21.91 -6.42
CA GLY A 190 -3.33 -21.63 -7.04
C GLY A 190 -4.51 -22.02 -6.16
N ALA A 191 -4.31 -22.23 -4.86
CA ALA A 191 -5.32 -22.79 -3.96
C ALA A 191 -5.45 -21.99 -2.66
N TRP A 192 -6.65 -22.05 -2.08
CA TRP A 192 -6.97 -21.57 -0.74
C TRP A 192 -6.63 -22.62 0.32
N SER A 193 -6.23 -22.16 1.49
CA SER A 193 -6.01 -23.00 2.66
C SER A 193 -6.61 -22.36 3.91
N HIS A 194 -7.54 -23.07 4.54
CA HIS A 194 -8.16 -22.63 5.78
C HIS A 194 -7.24 -22.88 6.98
N LYS A 195 -7.16 -21.89 7.86
CA LYS A 195 -6.47 -21.97 9.15
C LYS A 195 -7.33 -21.37 10.24
N GLU A 196 -7.56 -22.15 11.30
CA GLU A 196 -8.21 -21.66 12.50
C GLU A 196 -7.35 -20.58 13.15
N SER A 197 -8.01 -19.51 13.59
CA SER A 197 -7.34 -18.37 14.21
C SER A 197 -6.78 -18.77 15.57
N LYS A 198 -5.51 -18.45 15.80
CA LYS A 198 -4.86 -18.60 17.10
C LYS A 198 -4.87 -17.31 17.92
N TRP A 199 -5.48 -16.24 17.41
CA TRP A 199 -5.64 -15.00 18.17
C TRP A 199 -6.80 -15.10 19.15
N TYR A 200 -6.50 -14.95 20.44
CA TYR A 200 -7.53 -14.91 21.47
C TYR A 200 -8.39 -13.64 21.33
N HIS A 201 -9.72 -13.80 21.33
CA HIS A 201 -10.72 -12.72 21.42
C HIS A 201 -10.77 -11.68 20.29
N TYR A 202 -10.23 -11.99 19.11
CA TYR A 202 -10.41 -11.14 17.92
C TYR A 202 -11.88 -11.10 17.51
N ARG A 203 -12.52 -9.91 17.53
CA ARG A 203 -13.95 -9.74 17.21
C ARG A 203 -14.25 -9.56 15.72
N GLY A 204 -13.25 -9.64 14.85
CA GLY A 204 -13.40 -9.38 13.41
C GLY A 204 -12.82 -8.02 13.02
N MET A 205 -12.63 -7.83 11.71
CA MET A 205 -12.31 -6.54 11.10
C MET A 205 -13.60 -5.78 10.75
N SER A 206 -13.59 -4.46 10.92
CA SER A 206 -14.58 -3.54 10.34
C SER A 206 -14.35 -3.35 8.83
N GLY A 207 -13.14 -3.67 8.35
CA GLY A 207 -12.73 -3.58 6.96
C GLY A 207 -11.88 -2.34 6.67
N GLU A 208 -11.87 -1.36 7.58
CA GLU A 208 -11.16 -0.08 7.46
C GLU A 208 -9.76 -0.10 8.08
N GLU A 209 -9.37 -1.19 8.75
CA GLU A 209 -8.09 -1.28 9.45
C GLU A 209 -6.91 -1.29 8.49
N SER A 210 -5.90 -0.46 8.79
CA SER A 210 -4.61 -0.51 8.11
C SER A 210 -3.94 -1.88 8.28
N SER A 211 -3.20 -2.29 7.25
CA SER A 211 -2.40 -3.52 7.28
C SER A 211 -1.11 -3.33 6.51
N VAL A 212 -0.10 -4.11 6.87
CA VAL A 212 1.20 -4.11 6.21
C VAL A 212 1.67 -5.54 6.03
N PHE A 213 2.12 -5.89 4.84
CA PHE A 213 2.86 -7.13 4.62
C PHE A 213 4.36 -6.84 4.79
N PHE A 214 4.99 -7.51 5.75
CA PHE A 214 6.38 -7.28 6.12
C PHE A 214 7.06 -8.57 6.58
N ASN A 215 8.24 -8.87 6.03
CA ASN A 215 9.03 -10.07 6.34
C ASN A 215 8.24 -11.39 6.25
N GLY A 216 7.36 -11.52 5.27
CA GLY A 216 6.54 -12.72 5.06
C GLY A 216 5.36 -12.89 6.02
N LEU A 217 5.09 -11.89 6.87
CA LEU A 217 3.90 -11.86 7.72
C LEU A 217 3.00 -10.69 7.30
N LEU A 218 1.69 -10.92 7.42
CA LEU A 218 0.68 -9.87 7.34
C LEU A 218 0.42 -9.33 8.74
N HIS A 219 0.71 -8.04 8.94
CA HIS A 219 0.47 -7.29 10.17
C HIS A 219 -0.82 -6.48 10.07
N ILE A 220 -1.67 -6.54 11.08
CA ILE A 220 -2.93 -5.81 11.16
C ILE A 220 -3.12 -5.31 12.59
N VAL A 221 -3.65 -4.10 12.74
CA VAL A 221 -4.07 -3.63 14.07
C VAL A 221 -5.45 -4.18 14.41
N THR A 222 -5.55 -4.89 15.53
CA THR A 222 -6.80 -5.49 15.96
C THR A 222 -7.61 -4.52 16.82
N VAL A 223 -8.91 -4.43 16.57
CA VAL A 223 -9.84 -3.67 17.41
C VAL A 223 -10.42 -4.59 18.50
N GLN A 224 -9.92 -4.47 19.73
CA GLN A 224 -10.45 -5.16 20.91
C GLN A 224 -10.59 -4.20 22.11
N PHE A 225 -10.76 -4.71 23.33
CA PHE A 225 -10.65 -3.92 24.57
C PHE A 225 -9.27 -3.27 24.76
N GLN A 226 -8.23 -3.87 24.15
CA GLN A 226 -6.88 -3.32 24.01
C GLN A 226 -6.46 -3.52 22.55
N CYS A 227 -6.04 -2.45 21.87
CA CYS A 227 -5.50 -2.56 20.52
C CYS A 227 -4.13 -3.25 20.56
N MET A 228 -3.92 -4.19 19.66
CA MET A 228 -2.69 -5.00 19.54
C MET A 228 -2.30 -5.05 18.07
N LEU A 229 -0.99 -5.20 17.80
CA LEU A 229 -0.51 -5.50 16.46
C LEU A 229 -0.48 -7.03 16.29
N ALA A 230 -1.41 -7.57 15.51
CA ALA A 230 -1.45 -8.98 15.20
C ALA A 230 -0.71 -9.29 13.91
N ALA A 231 -0.04 -10.44 13.84
CA ALA A 231 0.64 -10.89 12.63
C ALA A 231 0.39 -12.38 12.34
N VAL A 232 0.24 -12.71 11.06
CA VAL A 232 0.08 -14.10 10.59
C VAL A 232 0.97 -14.33 9.37
N ASP A 233 1.64 -15.49 9.30
CA ASP A 233 2.46 -15.85 8.14
C ASP A 233 1.61 -16.34 6.94
N VAL A 234 2.24 -16.46 5.78
CA VAL A 234 1.59 -16.90 4.53
C VAL A 234 1.10 -18.36 4.54
N VAL A 235 1.45 -19.15 5.56
CA VAL A 235 1.03 -20.56 5.71
C VAL A 235 -0.06 -20.69 6.80
N GLY A 236 -0.25 -19.65 7.60
CA GLY A 236 -1.07 -19.61 8.81
C GLY A 236 -0.57 -20.54 9.91
N GLU A 237 0.74 -20.75 10.04
CA GLU A 237 1.33 -21.55 11.12
C GLU A 237 1.81 -20.68 12.28
N THR A 238 2.45 -19.55 11.93
CA THR A 238 2.94 -18.54 12.87
C THR A 238 1.89 -17.45 13.08
N TRP A 239 1.55 -17.22 14.34
CA TRP A 239 0.59 -16.21 14.78
C TRP A 239 1.22 -15.44 15.92
N LEU A 240 1.33 -14.12 15.78
CA LEU A 240 1.96 -13.24 16.75
C LEU A 240 0.98 -12.15 17.17
N THR A 241 1.18 -11.65 18.39
CA THR A 241 0.48 -10.50 18.95
C THR A 241 1.51 -9.66 19.70
N ILE A 242 1.71 -8.43 19.24
CA ILE A 242 2.69 -7.49 19.78
C ILE A 242 1.91 -6.37 20.48
N SER A 243 2.35 -6.02 21.68
CA SER A 243 1.74 -4.92 22.44
C SER A 243 2.04 -3.57 21.78
N LEU A 244 1.05 -2.67 21.71
CA LEU A 244 1.25 -1.32 21.15
C LEU A 244 1.78 -0.34 22.24
N PRO A 245 2.62 0.65 21.87
CA PRO A 245 3.36 1.49 22.83
C PRO A 245 2.51 2.52 23.59
N GLU A 246 1.49 3.08 22.95
CA GLU A 246 0.53 3.99 23.58
C GLU A 246 -0.88 3.50 23.25
N TYR A 247 -1.58 2.92 24.23
CA TYR A 247 -3.03 2.77 24.19
C TYR A 247 -3.64 3.92 25.01
N VAL A 248 -3.97 5.03 24.34
CA VAL A 248 -4.71 6.14 24.95
C VAL A 248 -6.16 6.05 24.48
N GLY A 249 -6.85 5.01 24.92
CA GLY A 249 -8.28 4.84 24.69
C GLY A 249 -9.00 4.57 25.99
N GLU A 250 -9.97 5.41 26.34
CA GLU A 250 -11.07 4.95 27.19
C GLU A 250 -11.73 3.72 26.54
N MET A 251 -12.55 2.98 27.29
CA MET A 251 -13.21 1.72 26.89
C MET A 251 -14.04 1.76 25.56
N ASN A 252 -14.03 2.87 24.81
CA ASN A 252 -14.76 3.12 23.57
C ASN A 252 -13.92 3.79 22.44
N ALA A 253 -12.57 3.76 22.49
CA ALA A 253 -11.76 4.31 21.39
C ALA A 253 -12.12 3.63 20.06
N ARG A 254 -12.65 4.42 19.11
CA ARG A 254 -13.21 3.93 17.84
C ARG A 254 -12.16 3.72 16.75
N ASP A 255 -10.95 4.22 16.93
CA ASP A 255 -9.94 4.24 15.88
C ASP A 255 -8.70 3.48 16.34
N PRO A 256 -8.36 2.32 15.73
CA PRO A 256 -7.25 1.48 16.16
C PRO A 256 -5.87 2.07 15.86
N GLY A 257 -5.77 3.23 15.21
CA GLY A 257 -4.51 3.77 14.74
C GLY A 257 -4.07 3.15 13.41
N PHE A 258 -2.93 3.62 12.91
CA PHE A 258 -2.41 3.27 11.59
C PHE A 258 -1.09 2.49 11.69
N VAL A 259 -1.02 1.32 11.04
CA VAL A 259 0.23 0.58 10.81
C VAL A 259 0.75 0.83 9.40
N GLY A 260 2.06 1.08 9.30
CA GLY A 260 2.75 1.38 8.05
C GLY A 260 4.20 0.90 8.05
N GLN A 261 4.95 1.29 7.02
CA GLN A 261 6.40 1.12 6.98
C GLN A 261 7.11 2.47 6.98
N TYR A 262 8.08 2.63 7.88
CA TYR A 262 8.90 3.83 8.00
C TYR A 262 10.38 3.42 7.91
N HIS A 263 11.07 3.88 6.85
CA HIS A 263 12.48 3.51 6.56
C HIS A 263 12.74 1.99 6.56
N GLY A 264 11.77 1.21 6.07
CA GLY A 264 11.88 -0.25 5.99
C GLY A 264 11.67 -0.98 7.33
N GLN A 265 11.20 -0.27 8.36
CA GLN A 265 10.76 -0.86 9.63
C GLN A 265 9.25 -0.68 9.81
N LEU A 266 8.63 -1.52 10.62
CA LEU A 266 7.21 -1.35 10.98
C LEU A 266 7.05 -0.09 11.82
N CYS A 267 6.03 0.70 11.50
CA CYS A 267 5.64 1.85 12.32
C CYS A 267 4.17 1.77 12.70
N TYR A 268 3.87 2.34 13.86
CA TYR A 268 2.52 2.55 14.36
C TYR A 268 2.31 4.05 14.60
N ILE A 269 1.19 4.57 14.11
CA ILE A 269 0.81 5.97 14.25
C ILE A 269 -0.49 6.03 15.02
N THR A 270 -0.50 6.79 16.12
CA THR A 270 -1.73 7.00 16.89
C THR A 270 -2.70 7.88 16.10
N GLN A 271 -3.97 7.48 16.10
CA GLN A 271 -5.07 8.21 15.46
C GLN A 271 -6.22 8.23 16.47
N GLY A 272 -6.68 9.42 16.86
CA GLY A 272 -7.76 9.54 17.83
C GLY A 272 -8.50 10.86 17.72
N ASP A 273 -9.83 10.78 17.81
CA ASP A 273 -10.76 11.92 17.71
C ASP A 273 -10.50 13.00 18.77
N CYS A 274 -9.87 12.64 19.88
CA CYS A 274 -9.54 13.50 21.02
C CYS A 274 -8.04 13.81 21.13
N GLU A 275 -7.21 13.22 20.27
CA GLU A 275 -5.76 13.34 20.38
C GLU A 275 -5.29 14.67 19.78
N THR A 276 -4.68 15.49 20.64
CA THR A 276 -4.04 16.75 20.22
C THR A 276 -2.73 16.53 19.45
N HIS A 277 -2.21 15.30 19.47
CA HIS A 277 -0.93 14.92 18.89
C HIS A 277 -1.02 13.57 18.19
N MET A 278 -0.35 13.46 17.06
CA MET A 278 -0.06 12.23 16.34
C MET A 278 1.34 11.76 16.78
N SER A 279 1.44 10.57 17.36
CA SER A 279 2.72 9.94 17.74
C SER A 279 3.11 8.91 16.69
N ILE A 280 4.36 8.97 16.20
CA ILE A 280 4.93 7.97 15.28
C ILE A 280 5.90 7.09 16.06
N TRP A 281 5.53 5.84 16.21
CA TRP A 281 6.33 4.81 16.87
C TRP A 281 6.93 3.88 15.82
N VAL A 282 8.19 3.49 16.01
CA VAL A 282 8.88 2.53 15.14
C VAL A 282 9.28 1.33 15.98
N LEU A 283 8.99 0.14 15.47
CA LEU A 283 9.39 -1.12 16.08
C LEU A 283 10.84 -1.41 15.67
N GLU A 284 11.78 -1.13 16.58
CA GLU A 284 13.22 -1.28 16.29
C GLU A 284 13.68 -2.72 16.49
N ASP A 285 13.21 -3.36 17.57
CA ASP A 285 13.46 -4.76 17.85
C ASP A 285 12.13 -5.53 17.86
N TYR A 286 11.95 -6.33 16.81
CA TYR A 286 10.76 -7.14 16.63
C TYR A 286 10.65 -8.27 17.67
N ALA A 287 11.77 -8.81 18.14
CA ALA A 287 11.79 -9.92 19.09
C ALA A 287 11.61 -9.45 20.54
N ALA A 288 12.12 -8.25 20.85
CA ALA A 288 11.95 -7.63 22.16
C ALA A 288 10.64 -6.82 22.30
N GLU A 289 9.86 -6.70 21.21
CA GLU A 289 8.68 -5.81 21.14
C GLU A 289 9.02 -4.35 21.49
N ASP A 290 10.21 -3.89 21.10
CA ASP A 290 10.74 -2.59 21.51
C ASP A 290 10.33 -1.48 20.55
N TRP A 291 9.39 -0.66 21.02
CA TRP A 291 8.87 0.49 20.30
C TRP A 291 9.58 1.78 20.72
N THR A 292 10.15 2.48 19.76
CA THR A 292 10.76 3.80 19.96
C THR A 292 9.91 4.90 19.35
N LEU A 293 9.58 5.92 20.16
CA LEU A 293 8.93 7.14 19.67
C LEU A 293 9.92 7.95 18.81
N LYS A 294 9.60 8.13 17.53
CA LYS A 294 10.44 8.93 16.62
C LYS A 294 9.98 10.37 16.53
N HIS A 295 8.67 10.59 16.44
CA HIS A 295 8.10 11.92 16.25
C HIS A 295 6.80 12.06 17.01
N ARG A 296 6.54 13.27 17.50
CA ARG A 296 5.27 13.67 18.11
C ARG A 296 4.85 14.99 17.50
N VAL A 297 3.71 14.98 16.79
CA VAL A 297 3.28 16.08 15.93
C VAL A 297 1.95 16.61 16.44
N SER A 298 1.83 17.91 16.69
CA SER A 298 0.52 18.47 17.04
C SER A 298 -0.40 18.49 15.82
N VAL A 299 -1.61 17.91 15.96
CA VAL A 299 -2.59 17.81 14.87
C VAL A 299 -3.27 19.15 14.62
N GLN A 300 -3.49 19.94 15.68
CA GLN A 300 -4.27 21.17 15.63
C GLN A 300 -3.76 22.18 14.58
N PRO A 301 -2.45 22.52 14.50
CA PRO A 301 -1.95 23.44 13.47
C PRO A 301 -2.00 22.88 12.05
N LEU A 302 -2.02 21.55 11.88
CA LEU A 302 -2.09 20.89 10.57
C LEU A 302 -3.49 21.02 9.97
N THR A 303 -4.49 20.97 10.85
CA THR A 303 -5.90 20.93 10.46
C THR A 303 -6.59 22.27 10.60
N GLU A 304 -6.12 23.22 11.41
CA GLU A 304 -6.77 24.52 11.65
C GLU A 304 -7.11 25.33 10.38
N LYS A 305 -6.30 25.20 9.33
CA LYS A 305 -6.53 25.89 8.04
C LYS A 305 -7.46 25.12 7.09
N ILE A 306 -7.77 23.86 7.41
CA ILE A 306 -8.42 22.87 6.53
C ILE A 306 -9.73 22.36 7.15
N ILE A 307 -9.82 22.32 8.48
CA ILE A 307 -10.86 21.73 9.30
C ILE A 307 -11.44 22.82 10.23
N PRO A 308 -12.74 23.17 10.12
CA PRO A 308 -13.45 23.79 11.24
C PRO A 308 -13.44 22.82 12.43
N ARG A 309 -13.32 23.33 13.67
CA ARG A 309 -13.07 22.67 14.99
C ARG A 309 -13.74 21.30 15.32
N THR A 310 -14.48 20.67 14.42
CA THR A 310 -15.32 19.49 14.60
C THR A 310 -15.09 18.35 13.58
N SER A 311 -14.00 18.34 12.80
CA SER A 311 -13.80 17.27 11.77
C SER A 311 -12.62 16.36 12.07
N SER A 312 -12.77 15.07 11.76
CA SER A 312 -11.75 14.03 11.87
C SER A 312 -10.74 14.11 10.71
N TYR A 313 -9.58 13.49 10.91
CA TYR A 313 -8.59 13.22 9.87
C TYR A 313 -8.37 11.71 9.82
N HIS A 314 -8.02 11.18 8.64
CA HIS A 314 -7.72 9.76 8.46
C HIS A 314 -6.37 9.60 7.79
N ILE A 315 -5.48 8.82 8.39
CA ILE A 315 -4.17 8.53 7.81
C ILE A 315 -4.38 7.61 6.61
N VAL A 316 -3.86 8.00 5.45
CA VAL A 316 -3.91 7.21 4.22
C VAL A 316 -2.68 6.33 4.13
N THR A 317 -1.49 6.93 4.25
CA THR A 317 -0.22 6.21 4.15
C THR A 317 0.94 7.04 4.69
N ILE A 318 2.03 6.37 5.01
CA ILE A 318 3.34 7.00 5.25
C ILE A 318 4.24 6.72 4.04
N HIS A 319 4.92 7.74 3.56
CA HIS A 319 5.84 7.56 2.45
C HIS A 319 7.04 6.71 2.93
N PRO A 320 7.36 5.57 2.31
CA PRO A 320 8.29 4.59 2.87
C PRO A 320 9.74 5.08 3.04
N HIS A 321 10.16 6.06 2.22
CA HIS A 321 11.54 6.57 2.19
C HIS A 321 11.69 8.03 2.60
N CYS A 322 10.57 8.73 2.80
CA CYS A 322 10.60 10.16 3.05
C CYS A 322 9.70 10.39 4.25
N ASN A 323 10.06 11.32 5.12
CA ASN A 323 9.30 11.63 6.34
C ASN A 323 8.01 12.41 6.01
N TRP A 324 7.22 11.90 5.06
CA TRP A 324 5.94 12.45 4.63
C TRP A 324 4.82 11.53 5.04
N ILE A 325 3.82 12.09 5.69
CA ILE A 325 2.55 11.42 6.00
C ILE A 325 1.49 11.98 5.07
N LEU A 326 0.69 11.09 4.49
CA LEU A 326 -0.50 11.46 3.74
C LEU A 326 -1.74 11.13 4.57
N PHE A 327 -2.63 12.11 4.67
CA PHE A 327 -3.90 11.97 5.36
C PHE A 327 -4.99 12.76 4.64
N THR A 328 -6.23 12.36 4.82
CA THR A 328 -7.40 13.16 4.44
C THR A 328 -7.94 13.90 5.65
N ALA A 329 -8.43 15.11 5.43
CA ALA A 329 -8.89 16.01 6.48
C ALA A 329 -10.17 16.74 6.04
N GLY A 330 -11.11 16.88 6.97
CA GLY A 330 -12.33 17.66 6.76
C GLY A 330 -13.43 16.92 6.00
N TRP A 331 -14.60 17.54 5.92
CA TRP A 331 -15.79 16.95 5.28
C TRP A 331 -15.66 16.82 3.75
N ASP A 332 -14.76 17.59 3.15
CA ASP A 332 -14.46 17.55 1.73
C ASP A 332 -13.31 16.58 1.38
N GLN A 333 -12.86 15.80 2.37
CA GLN A 333 -11.79 14.80 2.22
C GLN A 333 -10.54 15.40 1.57
N THR A 334 -10.12 16.58 2.03
CA THR A 334 -8.92 17.23 1.49
C THR A 334 -7.68 16.39 1.77
N LEU A 335 -7.01 15.95 0.70
CA LEU A 335 -5.78 15.17 0.75
C LEU A 335 -4.58 16.10 0.99
N VAL A 336 -3.85 15.79 2.06
CA VAL A 336 -2.73 16.59 2.56
C VAL A 336 -1.49 15.70 2.69
N ALA A 337 -0.33 16.25 2.30
CA ALA A 337 0.98 15.68 2.60
C ALA A 337 1.68 16.54 3.66
N TYR A 338 2.15 15.92 4.73
CA TYR A 338 2.85 16.57 5.82
C TYR A 338 4.27 16.03 5.95
N ASN A 339 5.27 16.92 5.89
CA ASN A 339 6.66 16.57 6.14
C ASN A 339 6.97 16.71 7.63
N VAL A 340 7.28 15.59 8.27
CA VAL A 340 7.53 15.48 9.71
C VAL A 340 8.80 16.21 10.14
N ASP A 341 9.87 16.19 9.32
CA ASP A 341 11.15 16.82 9.70
C ASP A 341 11.08 18.35 9.66
N ARG A 342 10.38 18.88 8.65
CA ARG A 342 10.33 20.32 8.39
C ARG A 342 9.10 21.00 8.95
N GLY A 343 8.10 20.22 9.39
CA GLY A 343 6.80 20.73 9.77
C GLY A 343 6.03 21.35 8.59
N GLU A 344 6.35 20.98 7.35
CA GLU A 344 5.73 21.56 6.16
C GLU A 344 4.44 20.82 5.79
N VAL A 345 3.37 21.57 5.55
CA VAL A 345 2.07 21.06 5.11
C VAL A 345 1.84 21.44 3.65
N HIS A 346 1.47 20.47 2.83
CA HIS A 346 1.19 20.65 1.41
C HIS A 346 -0.17 20.05 1.06
N VAL A 347 -1.12 20.89 0.65
CA VAL A 347 -2.41 20.43 0.15
C VAL A 347 -2.24 19.88 -1.26
N ILE A 348 -2.56 18.60 -1.45
CA ILE A 348 -2.43 17.93 -2.75
C ILE A 348 -3.70 18.18 -3.56
N ARG A 349 -4.86 17.81 -3.02
CA ARG A 349 -6.13 17.86 -3.74
C ARG A 349 -7.32 17.82 -2.79
N ASN A 350 -8.38 18.52 -3.15
CA ASN A 350 -9.71 18.30 -2.56
C ASN A 350 -10.37 17.13 -3.28
N LEU A 351 -10.64 16.03 -2.56
CA LEU A 351 -11.21 14.83 -3.16
C LEU A 351 -12.73 14.95 -3.36
N GLY A 352 -13.38 15.84 -2.62
CA GLY A 352 -14.82 16.06 -2.63
C GLY A 352 -15.50 15.26 -1.51
N SER A 353 -16.63 15.78 -1.02
CA SER A 353 -17.44 15.12 0.01
C SER A 353 -18.12 13.84 -0.48
N ASP A 354 -18.12 13.59 -1.79
CA ASP A 354 -18.57 12.36 -2.43
C ASP A 354 -17.48 11.29 -2.53
N SER A 355 -16.26 11.57 -2.06
CA SER A 355 -15.18 10.60 -1.99
C SER A 355 -15.45 9.53 -0.93
N LEU A 356 -15.26 8.29 -1.31
CA LEU A 356 -15.30 7.14 -0.44
C LEU A 356 -13.92 6.90 0.19
N THR A 357 -13.92 6.44 1.44
CA THR A 357 -12.73 5.99 2.17
C THR A 357 -12.71 4.46 2.21
N PRO A 358 -11.52 3.82 2.29
CA PRO A 358 -10.19 4.42 2.31
C PRO A 358 -9.67 4.79 0.91
N CYS A 359 -8.77 5.78 0.85
CA CYS A 359 -7.91 5.98 -0.32
C CYS A 359 -6.83 4.89 -0.33
N ILE A 360 -6.53 4.33 -1.51
CA ILE A 360 -5.62 3.19 -1.62
C ILE A 360 -4.29 3.65 -2.25
N PRO A 361 -3.18 3.61 -1.50
CA PRO A 361 -1.88 4.03 -1.99
C PRO A 361 -1.34 3.08 -3.04
N TYR A 362 -0.77 3.62 -4.13
CA TYR A 362 -0.24 2.81 -5.21
C TYR A 362 1.23 3.10 -5.52
N VAL A 363 2.00 2.02 -5.53
CA VAL A 363 3.40 1.98 -5.90
C VAL A 363 3.53 1.13 -7.16
N PRO A 364 3.79 1.69 -8.35
CA PRO A 364 3.81 0.92 -9.59
C PRO A 364 4.87 -0.18 -9.61
N LEU A 365 4.47 -1.39 -10.01
CA LEU A 365 5.36 -2.52 -10.24
C LEU A 365 5.51 -2.79 -11.74
N TYR A 366 6.62 -2.38 -12.34
CA TYR A 366 6.88 -2.56 -13.78
C TYR A 366 7.67 -3.84 -14.11
N SER A 367 7.61 -4.86 -13.26
CA SER A 367 8.33 -6.12 -13.45
C SER A 367 7.42 -7.31 -13.19
N GLY A 368 7.46 -8.30 -14.08
CA GLY A 368 6.66 -9.52 -13.98
C GLY A 368 5.27 -9.33 -14.57
N SER A 369 4.79 -10.36 -15.26
CA SER A 369 3.37 -10.55 -15.55
C SER A 369 2.81 -11.40 -14.41
N LEU A 370 1.60 -11.10 -13.94
CA LEU A 370 0.82 -12.07 -13.16
C LEU A 370 0.57 -13.25 -14.09
N THR A 371 1.37 -14.30 -13.99
CA THR A 371 1.23 -15.47 -14.86
C THR A 371 -0.03 -16.23 -14.46
N ASP A 372 -0.85 -16.58 -15.44
CA ASP A 372 -1.97 -17.50 -15.26
C ASP A 372 -1.44 -18.83 -14.70
N GLY A 373 -1.78 -19.11 -13.44
CA GLY A 373 -1.76 -20.47 -12.94
C GLY A 373 -2.83 -21.24 -13.70
N HIS A 374 -2.41 -22.12 -14.61
CA HIS A 374 -3.27 -22.99 -15.39
C HIS A 374 -4.20 -23.86 -14.53
#